data_AF-A0A1Q7Q0D7-F1
#
_entry.id   AF-A0A1Q7Q0D7-F1
#
_cell.length_a   1.000
_cell.length_b   1.000
_cell.length_c   1.000
_cell.angle_alpha   90.00
_cell.angle_beta   90.00
_cell.angle_gamma   90.00
#
_symmetry.space_group_name_H-M   'P 1'
#
loop_
_entity.id
_entity.type
_entity.pdbx_description
1 polymer ?
#
loop_
_entity_poly.entity_id
_entity_poly.type
_entity_poly.pdbx_seq_one_letter_code
_entity_poly.pdbx_strand_id
1 'polypeptide(L)'
;MSLEDGVVTDFRDRMTYGGYLQLDKLLSAQVPLSNPPHHDEMLFIIQHQTSELWFKLILHELRAALAFVRRDELEPTFKILSRVKHIQAQLVSQWAVLETLTPTEYGEFRHVLGPASGFQSLQHRLIEFILGNKDRRMLAVHEQNPAGHAELLQALESPTLYDEFLRHLARRGKPIPKPVLQRDLTQPHQSDPGVRAVIREIYENPAVNWDAYEMCEKLIDVDEQLGLWRFRHVKVVQRIIGWKRGTGGTAGVDYLKTLVDVLLFPDVWDVRTELKG
;
A
#
# COMPACT_ATOMS: atom_id res chain seq x y z
N MET A 1 4.91 23.93 -37.78
CA MET A 1 3.71 23.12 -37.52
C MET A 1 2.66 24.07 -36.96
N SER A 2 1.58 24.35 -37.69
CA SER A 2 0.48 25.18 -37.16
C SER A 2 -0.33 24.38 -36.15
N LEU A 3 -0.90 25.06 -35.15
CA LEU A 3 -1.87 24.45 -34.25
C LEU A 3 -3.09 23.99 -35.07
N GLU A 4 -3.65 22.83 -34.72
CA GLU A 4 -4.86 22.30 -35.37
C GLU A 4 -6.05 23.24 -35.18
N ASP A 5 -6.90 23.32 -36.20
CA ASP A 5 -8.14 24.08 -36.14
C ASP A 5 -9.04 23.54 -35.03
N GLY A 6 -9.41 24.41 -34.09
CA GLY A 6 -10.23 24.06 -32.91
C GLY A 6 -9.48 24.06 -31.57
N VAL A 7 -8.15 24.22 -31.58
CA VAL A 7 -7.40 24.42 -30.33
C VAL A 7 -7.82 25.74 -29.69
N VAL A 8 -8.43 25.65 -28.52
CA VAL A 8 -8.77 26.80 -27.69
C VAL A 8 -7.46 27.41 -27.15
N THR A 9 -7.23 28.70 -27.40
CA THR A 9 -6.03 29.42 -26.96
C THR A 9 -6.30 30.53 -25.95
N ASP A 10 -7.57 30.91 -25.75
CA ASP A 10 -8.00 31.87 -24.74
C ASP A 10 -8.59 31.15 -23.52
N PHE A 11 -7.90 31.25 -22.39
CA PHE A 11 -8.26 30.58 -21.14
C PHE A 11 -8.57 31.53 -19.98
N ARG A 12 -8.74 32.85 -20.23
CA ARG A 12 -8.91 33.85 -19.16
C ARG A 12 -10.06 33.53 -18.19
N ASP A 13 -11.14 32.94 -18.70
CA ASP A 13 -12.32 32.52 -17.93
C ASP A 13 -12.63 31.02 -18.06
N ARG A 14 -11.62 30.19 -18.37
CA ARG A 14 -11.79 28.75 -18.58
C ARG A 14 -10.85 27.94 -17.70
N MET A 15 -11.29 26.74 -17.33
CA MET A 15 -10.44 25.77 -16.64
C MET A 15 -9.23 25.44 -17.52
N THR A 16 -8.03 25.61 -16.96
CA THR A 16 -6.77 25.20 -17.60
C THR A 16 -6.33 23.85 -17.07
N TYR A 17 -5.46 23.17 -17.82
CA TYR A 17 -4.79 21.95 -17.34
C TYR A 17 -4.06 22.18 -16.01
N GLY A 18 -3.30 23.27 -15.91
CA GLY A 18 -2.58 23.67 -14.70
C GLY A 18 -3.52 23.96 -13.53
N GLY A 19 -4.64 24.63 -13.78
CA GLY A 19 -5.65 24.94 -12.76
C GLY A 19 -6.35 23.69 -12.23
N TYR A 20 -6.78 22.79 -13.12
CA TYR A 20 -7.46 21.54 -12.74
C TYR A 20 -6.57 20.62 -11.88
N LEU A 21 -5.31 20.46 -12.27
CA LEU A 21 -4.35 19.61 -11.56
C LEU A 21 -3.63 20.32 -10.41
N GLN A 22 -3.92 21.61 -10.19
CA GLN A 22 -3.25 22.47 -9.22
C GLN A 22 -1.71 22.42 -9.36
N LEU A 23 -1.21 22.50 -10.59
CA LEU A 23 0.22 22.32 -10.86
C LEU A 23 1.10 23.34 -10.17
N ASP A 24 0.64 24.59 -9.98
CA ASP A 24 1.43 25.58 -9.24
C ASP A 24 1.69 25.12 -7.81
N LYS A 25 0.70 24.50 -7.15
CA LYS A 25 0.84 23.95 -5.80
C LYS A 25 1.66 22.66 -5.79
N LEU A 26 1.43 21.77 -6.77
CA LEU A 26 2.10 20.49 -6.85
C LEU A 26 3.59 20.64 -7.16
N LEU A 27 3.92 21.51 -8.13
CA LEU A 27 5.27 21.75 -8.65
C LEU A 27 6.05 22.81 -7.85
N SER A 28 5.44 23.40 -6.81
CA SER A 28 6.15 24.23 -5.82
C SER A 28 6.50 23.47 -4.53
N ALA A 29 6.15 22.18 -4.44
CA ALA A 29 6.33 21.38 -3.23
C ALA A 29 7.73 20.74 -3.11
N GLN A 30 8.58 20.87 -4.13
CA GLN A 30 9.93 20.29 -4.16
C GLN A 30 10.94 21.29 -3.62
N VAL A 31 11.28 21.19 -2.34
CA VAL A 31 12.20 22.12 -1.66
C VAL A 31 13.41 21.35 -1.10
N PRO A 32 14.53 21.31 -1.84
CA PRO A 32 15.81 20.77 -1.34
C PRO A 32 16.34 21.56 -0.13
N LEU A 33 17.01 20.87 0.79
CA LEU A 33 17.60 21.45 2.01
C LEU A 33 19.13 21.58 1.94
N SER A 34 19.80 20.90 1.00
CA SER A 34 21.26 20.98 0.85
C SER A 34 21.73 22.39 0.51
N ASN A 35 22.85 22.80 1.13
CA ASN A 35 23.50 24.06 0.84
C ASN A 35 25.03 23.89 0.72
N PRO A 36 25.63 24.06 -0.48
CA PRO A 36 24.96 24.39 -1.75
C PRO A 36 23.98 23.28 -2.19
N PRO A 37 23.00 23.58 -3.07
CA PRO A 37 22.05 22.59 -3.56
C PRO A 37 22.75 21.37 -4.16
N HIS A 38 22.34 20.17 -3.73
CA HIS A 38 22.84 18.91 -4.25
C HIS A 38 21.94 18.43 -5.40
N HIS A 39 22.55 18.00 -6.51
CA HIS A 39 21.82 17.58 -7.72
C HIS A 39 20.78 16.48 -7.43
N ASP A 40 21.19 15.42 -6.75
CA ASP A 40 20.36 14.24 -6.53
C ASP A 40 19.30 14.37 -5.42
N GLU A 41 19.28 15.48 -4.68
CA GLU A 41 18.23 15.69 -3.67
C GLU A 41 16.84 15.83 -4.30
N MET A 42 16.77 16.41 -5.52
CA MET A 42 15.51 16.51 -6.27
C MET A 42 14.96 15.12 -6.63
N LEU A 43 15.81 14.20 -7.07
CA LEU A 43 15.44 12.80 -7.31
C LEU A 43 14.87 12.17 -6.04
N PHE A 44 15.55 12.35 -4.91
CA PHE A 44 15.10 11.82 -3.62
C PHE A 44 13.71 12.34 -3.25
N ILE A 45 13.45 13.65 -3.40
CA ILE A 45 12.15 14.25 -3.11
C ILE A 45 11.06 13.72 -4.05
N ILE A 46 11.29 13.77 -5.36
CA ILE A 46 10.29 13.36 -6.36
C ILE A 46 9.92 11.89 -6.18
N GLN A 47 10.90 11.00 -5.95
CA GLN A 47 10.67 9.57 -5.71
C GLN A 47 9.67 9.32 -4.57
N HIS A 48 9.75 10.08 -3.48
CA HIS A 48 8.85 9.92 -2.34
C HIS A 48 7.50 10.59 -2.61
N GLN A 49 7.47 11.74 -3.26
CA GLN A 49 6.22 12.44 -3.59
C GLN A 49 5.37 11.64 -4.59
N THR A 50 5.96 11.03 -5.62
CA THR A 50 5.22 10.15 -6.54
C THR A 50 4.68 8.92 -5.81
N SER A 51 5.47 8.34 -4.90
CA SER A 51 5.01 7.23 -4.05
C SER A 51 3.80 7.61 -3.20
N GLU A 52 3.82 8.78 -2.55
CA GLU A 52 2.71 9.26 -1.72
C GLU A 52 1.45 9.58 -2.53
N LEU A 53 1.59 10.05 -3.78
CA LEU A 53 0.43 10.20 -4.69
C LEU A 53 -0.17 8.84 -5.06
N TRP A 54 0.66 7.83 -5.32
CA TRP A 54 0.19 6.47 -5.56
C TRP A 54 -0.45 5.84 -4.32
N PHE A 55 0.12 6.05 -3.13
CA PHE A 55 -0.49 5.59 -1.87
C PHE A 55 -1.86 6.24 -1.64
N LYS A 56 -1.99 7.53 -1.92
CA LYS A 56 -3.29 8.24 -1.86
C LYS A 56 -4.33 7.58 -2.75
N LEU A 57 -3.95 7.21 -3.99
CA LEU A 57 -4.84 6.55 -4.92
C LEU A 57 -5.18 5.12 -4.46
N ILE A 58 -4.20 4.35 -3.96
CA ILE A 58 -4.46 3.02 -3.38
C ILE A 58 -5.48 3.12 -2.23
N LEU A 59 -5.32 4.08 -1.32
CA LEU A 59 -6.28 4.28 -0.22
C LEU A 59 -7.68 4.62 -0.72
N HIS A 60 -7.79 5.47 -1.75
CA HIS A 60 -9.07 5.78 -2.38
C HIS A 60 -9.76 4.53 -2.93
N GLU A 61 -9.01 3.69 -3.66
CA GLU A 61 -9.51 2.44 -4.25
C GLU A 61 -9.87 1.41 -3.18
N LEU A 62 -9.01 1.17 -2.18
CA LEU A 62 -9.26 0.19 -1.12
C LEU A 62 -10.47 0.56 -0.26
N ARG A 63 -10.70 1.85 0.00
CA ARG A 63 -11.92 2.33 0.69
C ARG A 63 -13.18 2.05 -0.12
N ALA A 64 -13.12 2.21 -1.45
CA ALA A 64 -14.23 1.85 -2.32
C ALA A 64 -14.46 0.32 -2.33
N ALA A 65 -13.40 -0.48 -2.42
CA ALA A 65 -13.49 -1.94 -2.36
C ALA A 65 -14.15 -2.41 -1.05
N LEU A 66 -13.69 -1.88 0.09
CA LEU A 66 -14.31 -2.15 1.40
C LEU A 66 -15.81 -1.84 1.43
N ALA A 67 -16.23 -0.70 0.86
CA ALA A 67 -17.64 -0.32 0.80
C ALA A 67 -18.48 -1.28 -0.07
N PHE A 68 -17.91 -1.83 -1.14
CA PHE A 68 -18.54 -2.85 -1.97
C PHE A 68 -18.66 -4.19 -1.23
N VAL A 69 -17.59 -4.68 -0.60
CA VAL A 69 -17.62 -5.94 0.18
C VAL A 69 -18.65 -5.87 1.31
N ARG A 70 -18.76 -4.73 2.01
CA ARG A 70 -19.75 -4.51 3.08
C ARG A 70 -21.21 -4.56 2.62
N ARG A 71 -21.46 -4.29 1.33
CA ARG A 71 -22.78 -4.35 0.69
C ARG A 71 -23.04 -5.70 0.00
N ASP A 72 -22.16 -6.68 0.21
CA ASP A 72 -22.20 -7.98 -0.43
C ASP A 72 -22.04 -7.94 -1.96
N GLU A 73 -21.34 -6.94 -2.48
CA GLU A 73 -21.05 -6.75 -3.90
C GLU A 73 -19.56 -7.03 -4.18
N LEU A 74 -19.19 -8.26 -4.57
CA LEU A 74 -17.79 -8.57 -4.89
C LEU A 74 -17.35 -8.12 -6.29
N GLU A 75 -18.21 -8.23 -7.30
CA GLU A 75 -17.80 -7.99 -8.70
C GLU A 75 -17.15 -6.60 -8.95
N PRO A 76 -17.69 -5.47 -8.41
CA PRO A 76 -17.05 -4.17 -8.59
C PRO A 76 -15.64 -4.12 -7.98
N THR A 77 -15.39 -4.91 -6.92
CA THR A 77 -14.08 -4.95 -6.27
C THR A 77 -13.00 -5.53 -7.18
N PHE A 78 -13.33 -6.43 -8.12
CA PHE A 78 -12.33 -7.05 -8.99
C PHE A 78 -11.67 -6.03 -9.91
N LYS A 79 -12.47 -5.11 -10.46
CA LYS A 79 -11.97 -3.98 -11.26
C LYS A 79 -11.13 -3.02 -10.41
N ILE A 80 -11.55 -2.76 -9.19
CA ILE A 80 -10.85 -1.88 -8.23
C ILE A 80 -9.50 -2.49 -7.83
N LEU A 81 -9.48 -3.75 -7.41
CA LEU A 81 -8.26 -4.45 -6.98
C LEU A 81 -7.30 -4.67 -8.15
N SER A 82 -7.81 -4.85 -9.38
CA SER A 82 -6.96 -4.84 -10.57
C SER A 82 -6.26 -3.49 -10.78
N ARG A 83 -6.95 -2.37 -10.50
CA ARG A 83 -6.32 -1.05 -10.53
C ARG A 83 -5.30 -0.89 -9.40
N VAL A 84 -5.60 -1.34 -8.18
CA VAL A 84 -4.65 -1.35 -7.05
C VAL A 84 -3.37 -2.11 -7.43
N LYS A 85 -3.51 -3.31 -8.01
CA LYS A 85 -2.38 -4.12 -8.52
C LYS A 85 -1.52 -3.34 -9.51
N HIS A 86 -2.13 -2.64 -10.47
CA HIS A 86 -1.38 -1.83 -11.43
C HIS A 86 -0.68 -0.62 -10.79
N ILE A 87 -1.29 0.01 -9.78
CA ILE A 87 -0.63 1.08 -9.03
C ILE A 87 0.55 0.53 -8.23
N GLN A 88 0.41 -0.62 -7.58
CA GLN A 88 1.51 -1.30 -6.91
C GLN A 88 2.64 -1.66 -7.90
N ALA A 89 2.31 -2.08 -9.12
CA ALA A 89 3.32 -2.30 -10.16
C ALA A 89 4.10 -1.02 -10.52
N GLN A 90 3.45 0.16 -10.53
CA GLN A 90 4.17 1.44 -10.68
C GLN A 90 5.11 1.70 -9.50
N LEU A 91 4.64 1.48 -8.27
CA LEU A 91 5.45 1.61 -7.05
C LEU A 91 6.67 0.68 -7.06
N VAL A 92 6.51 -0.55 -7.56
CA VAL A 92 7.61 -1.53 -7.73
C VAL A 92 8.58 -1.05 -8.80
N SER A 93 8.08 -0.62 -9.96
CA SER A 93 8.90 -0.23 -11.11
C SER A 93 9.74 1.01 -10.83
N GLN A 94 9.18 2.03 -10.18
CA GLN A 94 9.89 3.29 -9.92
C GLN A 94 11.10 3.13 -8.99
N TRP A 95 11.27 2.01 -8.27
CA TRP A 95 12.52 1.74 -7.56
C TRP A 95 13.73 1.76 -8.49
N ALA A 96 13.56 1.39 -9.77
CA ALA A 96 14.63 1.46 -10.77
C ALA A 96 15.18 2.88 -10.98
N VAL A 97 14.39 3.93 -10.72
CA VAL A 97 14.87 5.32 -10.79
C VAL A 97 15.75 5.62 -9.58
N LEU A 98 15.30 5.31 -8.36
CA LEU A 98 16.11 5.55 -7.16
C LEU A 98 17.39 4.67 -7.12
N GLU A 99 17.40 3.54 -7.82
CA GLU A 99 18.58 2.70 -7.96
C GLU A 99 19.76 3.39 -8.66
N THR A 100 19.53 4.47 -9.41
CA THR A 100 20.62 5.25 -10.01
C THR A 100 21.36 6.10 -8.99
N LEU A 101 20.79 6.33 -7.80
CA LEU A 101 21.44 7.04 -6.70
C LEU A 101 22.52 6.16 -6.08
N THR A 102 23.77 6.64 -6.09
CA THR A 102 24.92 5.93 -5.54
C THR A 102 25.13 6.21 -4.05
N PRO A 103 25.88 5.34 -3.34
CA PRO A 103 26.30 5.62 -1.95
C PRO A 103 27.08 6.93 -1.78
N THR A 104 27.86 7.31 -2.80
CA THR A 104 28.67 8.55 -2.79
C THR A 104 27.74 9.76 -2.80
N GLU A 105 26.87 9.87 -3.81
CA GLU A 105 25.91 10.97 -3.97
C GLU A 105 24.97 11.07 -2.75
N TYR A 106 24.43 9.93 -2.28
CA TYR A 106 23.57 9.96 -1.10
C TYR A 106 24.32 10.41 0.16
N GLY A 107 25.59 10.05 0.29
CA GLY A 107 26.43 10.47 1.42
C GLY A 107 26.59 11.99 1.53
N GLU A 108 26.55 12.70 0.40
CA GLU A 108 26.76 14.15 0.33
C GLU A 108 25.59 14.95 0.90
N PHE A 109 24.34 14.48 0.74
CA PHE A 109 23.17 15.19 1.27
C PHE A 109 22.44 14.49 2.41
N ARG A 110 22.67 13.20 2.70
CA ARG A 110 21.93 12.44 3.74
C ARG A 110 21.80 13.16 5.09
N HIS A 111 22.80 13.96 5.46
CA HIS A 111 22.83 14.68 6.73
C HIS A 111 21.68 15.71 6.89
N VAL A 112 21.16 16.27 5.80
CA VAL A 112 20.07 17.26 5.84
C VAL A 112 18.70 16.65 6.13
N LEU A 113 18.55 15.32 5.95
CA LEU A 113 17.29 14.61 6.18
C LEU A 113 16.93 14.51 7.67
N GLY A 114 17.92 14.67 8.57
CA GLY A 114 17.72 14.53 10.00
C GLY A 114 17.08 13.18 10.37
N PRO A 115 16.04 13.15 11.24
CA PRO A 115 15.35 11.92 11.63
C PRO A 115 14.27 11.45 10.63
N ALA A 116 14.07 12.15 9.51
CA ALA A 116 12.99 11.86 8.58
C ALA A 116 13.13 10.44 7.99
N SER A 117 12.01 9.71 7.95
CA SER A 117 11.98 8.33 7.48
C SER A 117 10.61 7.94 6.92
N GLY A 118 10.58 7.03 5.94
CA GLY A 118 9.33 6.43 5.44
C GLY A 118 8.49 5.73 6.51
N PHE A 119 9.07 5.42 7.68
CA PHE A 119 8.33 4.95 8.85
C PHE A 119 7.24 5.93 9.32
N GLN A 120 7.40 7.22 9.01
CA GLN A 120 6.47 8.30 9.32
C GLN A 120 5.40 8.50 8.24
N SER A 121 5.36 7.67 7.19
CA SER A 121 4.32 7.75 6.15
C SER A 121 2.98 7.28 6.70
N LEU A 122 2.08 8.25 6.94
CA LEU A 122 0.70 8.01 7.37
C LEU A 122 -0.06 7.16 6.35
N GLN A 123 0.04 7.50 5.06
CA GLN A 123 -0.72 6.83 4.01
C GLN A 123 -0.28 5.38 3.84
N HIS A 124 1.03 5.11 3.85
CA HIS A 124 1.54 3.76 3.83
C HIS A 124 1.05 2.95 5.04
N ARG A 125 1.05 3.54 6.24
CA ARG A 125 0.55 2.85 7.44
C ARG A 125 -0.95 2.56 7.38
N LEU A 126 -1.75 3.47 6.81
CA LEU A 126 -3.18 3.23 6.59
C LEU A 126 -3.42 2.07 5.60
N ILE A 127 -2.61 1.97 4.54
CA ILE A 127 -2.68 0.84 3.60
C ILE A 127 -2.38 -0.48 4.33
N GLU A 128 -1.28 -0.52 5.10
CA GLU A 128 -0.91 -1.69 5.91
C GLU A 128 -2.06 -2.12 6.84
N PHE A 129 -2.72 -1.18 7.51
CA PHE A 129 -3.82 -1.47 8.43
C PHE A 129 -5.09 -1.95 7.70
N ILE A 130 -5.44 -1.36 6.56
CA ILE A 130 -6.59 -1.79 5.75
C ILE A 130 -6.38 -3.20 5.20
N LEU A 131 -5.15 -3.55 4.82
CA LEU A 131 -4.81 -4.86 4.29
C LEU A 131 -4.58 -5.93 5.38
N GLY A 132 -4.29 -5.53 6.62
CA GLY A 132 -4.33 -6.41 7.79
C GLY A 132 -3.05 -6.48 8.62
N ASN A 133 -1.97 -5.82 8.21
CA ASN A 133 -0.74 -5.70 8.98
C ASN A 133 -0.85 -4.62 10.07
N LYS A 134 -1.69 -4.90 11.06
CA LYS A 134 -2.00 -3.99 12.15
C LYS A 134 -0.94 -4.01 13.25
N ASP A 135 -0.52 -2.83 13.68
CA ASP A 135 0.44 -2.68 14.77
C ASP A 135 0.15 -1.39 15.55
N ARG A 136 -0.41 -1.55 16.75
CA ARG A 136 -0.75 -0.43 17.64
C ARG A 136 0.43 0.47 17.96
N ARG A 137 1.66 -0.08 18.00
CA ARG A 137 2.87 0.71 18.31
C ARG A 137 3.12 1.81 17.28
N MET A 138 2.60 1.65 16.06
CA MET A 138 2.75 2.63 14.98
C MET A 138 1.96 3.92 15.23
N LEU A 139 0.96 3.91 16.13
CA LEU A 139 0.23 5.12 16.50
C LEU A 139 1.14 6.20 17.09
N ALA A 140 2.13 5.78 17.89
CA ALA A 140 3.07 6.68 18.56
C ALA A 140 3.82 7.60 17.58
N VAL A 141 4.07 7.12 16.36
CA VAL A 141 4.77 7.87 15.29
C VAL A 141 3.97 9.10 14.83
N HIS A 142 2.65 9.09 15.05
CA HIS A 142 1.73 10.08 14.51
C HIS A 142 1.06 10.93 15.60
N GLU A 143 1.46 10.82 16.87
CA GLU A 143 0.87 11.59 17.99
C GLU A 143 0.91 13.11 17.78
N GLN A 144 1.94 13.62 17.11
CA GLN A 144 2.08 15.04 16.79
C GLN A 144 1.17 15.52 15.65
N ASN A 145 0.48 14.60 14.96
CA ASN A 145 -0.54 14.88 13.95
C ASN A 145 -1.89 14.33 14.44
N PRO A 146 -2.68 15.08 15.23
CA PRO A 146 -3.91 14.58 15.85
C PRO A 146 -4.91 14.01 14.84
N ALA A 147 -5.03 14.63 13.66
CA ALA A 147 -5.93 14.16 12.61
C ALA A 147 -5.45 12.82 12.03
N GLY A 148 -4.16 12.71 11.71
CA GLY A 148 -3.58 11.45 11.21
C GLY A 148 -3.58 10.33 12.25
N HIS A 149 -3.33 10.66 13.51
CA HIS A 149 -3.43 9.71 14.62
C HIS A 149 -4.86 9.18 14.76
N ALA A 150 -5.87 10.04 14.75
CA ALA A 150 -7.28 9.65 14.82
C ALA A 150 -7.68 8.74 13.64
N GLU A 151 -7.24 9.09 12.42
CA GLU A 151 -7.48 8.28 11.22
C GLU A 151 -6.86 6.88 11.34
N LEU A 152 -5.63 6.78 11.85
CA LEU A 152 -4.95 5.50 12.08
C LEU A 152 -5.59 4.67 13.18
N LEU A 153 -6.00 5.31 14.28
CA LEU A 153 -6.70 4.62 15.36
C LEU A 153 -8.01 4.03 14.85
N GLN A 154 -8.77 4.80 14.07
CA GLN A 154 -9.98 4.32 13.41
C GLN A 154 -9.69 3.12 12.49
N ALA A 155 -8.64 3.19 11.67
CA ALA A 155 -8.24 2.09 10.79
C ALA A 155 -7.79 0.85 11.58
N LEU A 156 -7.11 1.03 12.71
CA LEU A 156 -6.67 -0.06 13.60
C LEU A 156 -7.87 -0.81 14.18
N GLU A 157 -8.92 -0.10 14.58
CA GLU A 157 -10.11 -0.66 15.24
C GLU A 157 -11.18 -1.14 14.26
N SER A 158 -11.11 -0.71 12.99
CA SER A 158 -12.04 -1.11 11.94
C SER A 158 -11.68 -2.46 11.32
N PRO A 159 -12.66 -3.24 10.81
CA PRO A 159 -12.37 -4.46 10.05
C PRO A 159 -11.49 -4.19 8.83
N THR A 160 -10.55 -5.09 8.56
CA THR A 160 -9.69 -5.07 7.36
C THR A 160 -10.49 -5.47 6.12
N LEU A 161 -9.91 -5.32 4.92
CA LEU A 161 -10.49 -5.87 3.70
C LEU A 161 -10.72 -7.37 3.80
N TYR A 162 -9.80 -8.09 4.45
CA TYR A 162 -9.92 -9.53 4.65
C TYR A 162 -11.01 -9.89 5.66
N ASP A 163 -11.12 -9.15 6.77
CA ASP A 163 -12.20 -9.35 7.75
C ASP A 163 -13.58 -9.16 7.11
N GLU A 164 -13.73 -8.13 6.27
CA GLU A 164 -15.01 -7.92 5.56
C GLU A 164 -15.28 -9.00 4.52
N PHE A 165 -14.24 -9.53 3.86
CA PHE A 165 -14.40 -10.67 2.95
C PHE A 165 -14.85 -11.93 3.72
N LEU A 166 -14.23 -12.25 4.86
CA LEU A 166 -14.66 -13.37 5.69
C LEU A 166 -16.09 -13.18 6.22
N ARG A 167 -16.47 -11.96 6.60
CA ARG A 167 -17.86 -11.64 6.99
C ARG A 167 -18.83 -11.78 5.82
N HIS A 168 -18.43 -11.39 4.60
CA HIS A 168 -19.22 -11.61 3.39
C HIS A 168 -19.46 -13.11 3.14
N LEU A 169 -18.42 -13.94 3.22
CA LEU A 169 -18.56 -15.40 3.09
C LEU A 169 -19.51 -15.97 4.15
N ALA A 170 -19.41 -15.51 5.40
CA ALA A 170 -20.31 -15.91 6.48
C ALA A 170 -21.78 -15.52 6.20
N ARG A 171 -22.03 -14.29 5.70
CA ARG A 171 -23.37 -13.83 5.31
C ARG A 171 -23.95 -14.67 4.16
N ARG A 172 -23.11 -15.24 3.31
CA ARG A 172 -23.49 -16.19 2.24
C ARG A 172 -23.57 -17.65 2.67
N GLY A 173 -23.51 -17.92 3.98
CA GLY A 173 -23.72 -19.25 4.55
C GLY A 173 -22.49 -20.14 4.58
N LYS A 174 -21.29 -19.63 4.25
CA LYS A 174 -20.05 -20.39 4.47
C LYS A 174 -19.74 -20.50 5.97
N PRO A 175 -19.24 -21.65 6.46
CA PRO A 175 -19.03 -21.90 7.89
C PRO A 175 -17.77 -21.23 8.44
N ILE A 176 -17.67 -19.91 8.37
CA ILE A 176 -16.55 -19.16 8.96
C ILE A 176 -16.62 -19.26 10.50
N PRO A 177 -15.52 -19.64 11.19
CA PRO A 177 -15.52 -19.77 12.64
C PRO A 177 -15.91 -18.49 13.38
N LYS A 178 -16.79 -18.61 14.38
CA LYS A 178 -17.22 -17.48 15.23
C LYS A 178 -16.04 -16.75 15.89
N PRO A 179 -14.99 -17.43 16.42
CA PRO A 179 -13.84 -16.74 17.00
C PRO A 179 -13.12 -15.82 16.00
N VAL A 180 -13.09 -16.17 14.71
CA VAL A 180 -12.50 -15.33 13.66
C VAL A 180 -13.37 -14.10 13.38
N LEU A 181 -14.69 -14.27 13.32
CA LEU A 181 -15.64 -13.16 13.07
C LEU A 181 -15.71 -12.15 14.24
N GLN A 182 -15.41 -12.59 15.46
CA GLN A 182 -15.52 -11.84 16.71
C GLN A 182 -14.14 -11.53 17.35
N ARG A 183 -13.06 -11.70 16.59
CA ARG A 183 -11.69 -11.46 17.08
C ARG A 183 -11.44 -10.00 17.47
N ASP A 184 -10.39 -9.76 18.23
CA ASP A 184 -9.83 -8.41 18.41
C ASP A 184 -9.30 -7.91 17.06
N LEU A 185 -10.00 -6.94 16.49
CA LEU A 185 -9.65 -6.35 15.19
C LEU A 185 -8.34 -5.56 15.23
N THR A 186 -7.85 -5.17 16.41
CA THR A 186 -6.61 -4.39 16.54
C THR A 186 -5.35 -5.22 16.36
N GLN A 187 -5.50 -6.55 16.33
CA GLN A 187 -4.42 -7.49 16.04
C GLN A 187 -4.41 -7.91 14.55
N PRO A 188 -3.24 -8.27 14.00
CA PRO A 188 -3.15 -8.96 12.72
C PRO A 188 -3.97 -10.26 12.72
N HIS A 189 -4.58 -10.58 11.58
CA HIS A 189 -5.24 -11.86 11.39
C HIS A 189 -4.23 -13.01 11.43
N GLN A 190 -4.63 -14.16 11.97
CA GLN A 190 -3.82 -15.38 12.03
C GLN A 190 -4.55 -16.50 11.28
N SER A 191 -3.79 -17.32 10.55
CA SER A 191 -4.34 -18.45 9.80
C SER A 191 -5.16 -19.37 10.70
N ASP A 192 -6.38 -19.71 10.28
CA ASP A 192 -7.32 -20.53 11.02
C ASP A 192 -7.73 -21.76 10.18
N PRO A 193 -7.60 -23.00 10.72
CA PRO A 193 -7.95 -24.21 9.97
C PRO A 193 -9.39 -24.25 9.44
N GLY A 194 -10.35 -23.65 10.15
CA GLY A 194 -11.74 -23.55 9.72
C GLY A 194 -11.92 -22.58 8.57
N VAL A 195 -11.19 -21.46 8.55
CA VAL A 195 -11.17 -20.55 7.39
C VAL A 195 -10.52 -21.24 6.20
N ARG A 196 -9.37 -21.90 6.37
CA ARG A 196 -8.72 -22.66 5.29
C ARG A 196 -9.61 -23.75 4.71
N ALA A 197 -10.42 -24.42 5.52
CA ALA A 197 -11.39 -25.39 5.02
C ALA A 197 -12.44 -24.77 4.08
N VAL A 198 -12.92 -23.55 4.40
CA VAL A 198 -13.84 -22.79 3.55
C VAL A 198 -13.15 -22.33 2.27
N ILE A 199 -11.94 -21.81 2.37
CA ILE A 199 -11.16 -21.40 1.19
C ILE A 199 -10.88 -22.61 0.30
N ARG A 200 -10.51 -23.77 0.85
CA ARG A 200 -10.33 -25.01 0.09
C ARG A 200 -11.59 -25.38 -0.69
N GLU A 201 -12.77 -25.34 -0.04
CA GLU A 201 -14.04 -25.62 -0.71
C GLU A 201 -14.29 -24.68 -1.91
N ILE A 202 -13.95 -23.39 -1.77
CA ILE A 202 -14.04 -22.39 -2.84
C ILE A 202 -13.14 -22.79 -4.03
N TYR A 203 -11.88 -23.16 -3.77
CA TYR A 203 -10.93 -23.57 -4.81
C TYR A 203 -11.24 -24.94 -5.44
N GLU A 204 -11.81 -25.88 -4.69
CA GLU A 204 -12.22 -27.19 -5.20
C GLU A 204 -13.50 -27.11 -6.05
N ASN A 205 -14.29 -26.03 -5.92
CA ASN A 205 -15.56 -25.85 -6.63
C ASN A 205 -15.70 -24.43 -7.22
N PRO A 206 -14.80 -24.00 -8.12
CA PRO A 206 -14.75 -22.61 -8.59
C PRO A 206 -15.97 -22.22 -9.41
N ALA A 207 -16.59 -23.15 -10.15
CA ALA A 207 -17.79 -22.86 -10.95
C ALA A 207 -18.99 -22.39 -10.11
N VAL A 208 -19.08 -22.84 -8.85
CA VAL A 208 -20.17 -22.47 -7.92
C VAL A 208 -19.77 -21.29 -7.03
N ASN A 209 -18.46 -21.08 -6.83
CA ASN A 209 -17.92 -20.06 -5.93
C ASN A 209 -17.09 -19.00 -6.67
N TRP A 210 -17.46 -18.68 -7.92
CA TRP A 210 -16.58 -17.94 -8.83
C TRP A 210 -16.13 -16.59 -8.28
N ASP A 211 -17.04 -15.81 -7.70
CA ASP A 211 -16.73 -14.49 -7.15
C ASP A 211 -15.83 -14.57 -5.90
N ALA A 212 -16.06 -15.54 -5.02
CA ALA A 212 -15.19 -15.80 -3.88
C ALA A 212 -13.81 -16.31 -4.31
N TYR A 213 -13.76 -17.15 -5.35
CA TYR A 213 -12.53 -17.65 -5.97
C TYR A 213 -11.73 -16.49 -6.58
N GLU A 214 -12.38 -15.65 -7.40
CA GLU A 214 -11.76 -14.48 -8.00
C GLU A 214 -11.27 -13.50 -6.93
N MET A 215 -12.05 -13.26 -5.87
CA MET A 215 -11.62 -12.43 -4.74
C MET A 215 -10.36 -12.99 -4.07
N CYS A 216 -10.25 -14.31 -3.85
CA CYS A 216 -9.05 -14.92 -3.28
C CYS A 216 -7.81 -14.68 -4.17
N GLU A 217 -7.94 -14.81 -5.49
CA GLU A 217 -6.84 -14.54 -6.42
C GLU A 217 -6.49 -13.05 -6.47
N LYS A 218 -7.46 -12.14 -6.38
CA LYS A 218 -7.19 -10.69 -6.28
C LYS A 218 -6.46 -10.31 -5.00
N LEU A 219 -6.79 -10.95 -3.88
CA LEU A 219 -6.09 -10.73 -2.61
C LEU A 219 -4.63 -11.18 -2.72
N ILE A 220 -4.38 -12.31 -3.36
CA ILE A 220 -3.02 -12.83 -3.58
C ILE A 220 -2.21 -11.94 -4.51
N ASP A 221 -2.81 -11.47 -5.60
CA ASP A 221 -2.20 -10.48 -6.49
C ASP A 221 -1.73 -9.22 -5.74
N VAL A 222 -2.57 -8.71 -4.81
CA VAL A 222 -2.25 -7.50 -4.03
C VAL A 222 -1.15 -7.76 -3.00
N ASP A 223 -1.18 -8.91 -2.33
CA ASP A 223 -0.19 -9.30 -1.32
C ASP A 223 1.17 -9.55 -1.97
N GLU A 224 1.21 -10.30 -3.08
CA GLU A 224 2.43 -10.56 -3.86
C GLU A 224 3.09 -9.26 -4.34
N GLN A 225 2.31 -8.32 -4.89
CA GLN A 225 2.85 -7.03 -5.33
C GLN A 225 3.41 -6.20 -4.18
N LEU A 226 2.77 -6.25 -2.99
CA LEU A 226 3.30 -5.58 -1.81
C LEU A 226 4.60 -6.24 -1.33
N GLY A 227 4.67 -7.56 -1.33
CA GLY A 227 5.89 -8.33 -1.04
C GLY A 227 7.03 -7.96 -1.98
N LEU A 228 6.76 -7.89 -3.30
CA LEU A 228 7.73 -7.43 -4.30
C LEU A 228 8.21 -6.00 -4.04
N TRP A 229 7.30 -5.10 -3.70
CA TRP A 229 7.64 -3.72 -3.38
C TRP A 229 8.54 -3.63 -2.15
N ARG A 230 8.23 -4.37 -1.08
CA ARG A 230 9.05 -4.45 0.14
C ARG A 230 10.44 -5.04 -0.17
N PHE A 231 10.51 -6.10 -0.97
CA PHE A 231 11.78 -6.70 -1.37
C PHE A 231 12.65 -5.72 -2.18
N ARG A 232 12.07 -5.05 -3.18
CA ARG A 232 12.78 -4.02 -3.95
C ARG A 232 13.26 -2.89 -3.05
N HIS A 233 12.42 -2.41 -2.14
CA HIS A 233 12.80 -1.41 -1.15
C HIS A 233 14.01 -1.85 -0.32
N VAL A 234 14.02 -3.08 0.21
CA VAL A 234 15.19 -3.64 0.92
C VAL A 234 16.44 -3.56 0.06
N LYS A 235 16.37 -3.96 -1.22
CA LYS A 235 17.52 -3.96 -2.13
C LYS A 235 18.02 -2.55 -2.45
N VAL A 236 17.11 -1.60 -2.66
CA VAL A 236 17.47 -0.19 -2.90
C VAL A 236 18.12 0.43 -1.66
N VAL A 237 17.60 0.15 -0.45
CA VAL A 237 18.24 0.61 0.79
C VAL A 237 19.61 -0.04 0.95
N GLN A 238 19.71 -1.36 0.75
CA GLN A 238 20.97 -2.09 0.91
C GLN A 238 22.06 -1.59 -0.05
N ARG A 239 21.73 -1.27 -1.31
CA ARG A 239 22.72 -0.76 -2.27
C ARG A 239 23.16 0.67 -1.98
N ILE A 240 22.31 1.52 -1.39
CA ILE A 240 22.63 2.94 -1.12
C ILE A 240 23.35 3.09 0.23
N ILE A 241 22.87 2.43 1.29
CA ILE A 241 23.38 2.64 2.66
C ILE A 241 24.07 1.42 3.27
N GLY A 242 24.09 0.28 2.58
CA GLY A 242 24.57 -0.98 3.13
C GLY A 242 23.74 -1.39 4.36
N TRP A 243 24.43 -1.71 5.44
CA TRP A 243 23.82 -2.12 6.72
C TRP A 243 23.81 -1.00 7.77
N LYS A 244 23.99 0.26 7.34
CA LYS A 244 23.87 1.41 8.26
C LYS A 244 22.46 1.47 8.83
N ARG A 245 22.34 1.95 10.07
CA ARG A 245 21.03 2.24 10.69
C ARG A 245 20.24 3.24 9.84
N GLY A 246 18.92 3.12 9.88
CA GLY A 246 18.02 4.07 9.23
C GLY A 246 18.02 5.43 9.92
N THR A 247 17.69 6.49 9.19
CA THR A 247 17.53 7.86 9.74
C THR A 247 16.44 7.92 10.81
N GLY A 248 15.40 7.10 10.70
CA GLY A 248 14.35 6.94 11.72
C GLY A 248 14.75 6.06 12.92
N GLY A 249 16.03 5.71 13.08
CA GLY A 249 16.53 4.96 14.24
C GLY A 249 16.38 3.44 14.17
N THR A 250 15.76 2.88 13.12
CA THR A 250 15.62 1.43 12.93
C THR A 250 16.97 0.75 12.62
N ALA A 251 17.00 -0.59 12.66
CA ALA A 251 18.15 -1.40 12.25
C ALA A 251 18.45 -1.35 10.74
N GLY A 252 17.75 -0.52 9.96
CA GLY A 252 17.96 -0.40 8.52
C GLY A 252 17.48 -1.66 7.79
N VAL A 253 18.36 -2.26 6.99
CA VAL A 253 18.07 -3.45 6.17
C VAL A 253 17.52 -4.62 6.99
N ASP A 254 18.04 -4.87 8.19
CA ASP A 254 17.57 -5.97 9.04
C ASP A 254 16.11 -5.83 9.43
N TYR A 255 15.68 -4.60 9.79
CA TYR A 255 14.27 -4.32 10.08
C TYR A 255 13.40 -4.49 8.83
N LEU A 256 13.84 -4.00 7.67
CA LEU A 256 13.04 -4.10 6.45
C LEU A 256 12.87 -5.56 5.99
N LYS A 257 13.88 -6.42 6.19
CA LYS A 257 13.79 -7.84 5.88
C LYS A 257 12.69 -8.55 6.66
N THR A 258 12.47 -8.20 7.92
CA THR A 258 11.40 -8.84 8.71
C THR A 258 10.01 -8.54 8.17
N LEU A 259 9.86 -7.54 7.30
CA LEU A 259 8.58 -7.16 6.69
C LEU A 259 8.32 -7.88 5.36
N VAL A 260 9.35 -8.41 4.70
CA VAL A 260 9.23 -9.02 3.37
C VAL A 260 8.33 -10.27 3.42
N ASP A 261 8.49 -11.08 4.45
CA ASP A 261 7.78 -12.37 4.60
C ASP A 261 6.43 -12.23 5.30
N VAL A 262 5.97 -11.00 5.61
CA VAL A 262 4.65 -10.78 6.22
C VAL A 262 3.57 -11.03 5.19
N LEU A 263 2.79 -12.10 5.40
CA LEU A 263 1.61 -12.45 4.62
C LEU A 263 0.37 -11.73 5.20
N LEU A 264 -0.35 -11.01 4.35
CA LEU A 264 -1.56 -10.27 4.74
C LEU A 264 -2.78 -11.19 4.81
N PHE A 265 -2.82 -12.22 3.95
CA PHE A 265 -3.97 -13.13 3.81
C PHE A 265 -3.53 -14.59 4.02
N PRO A 266 -3.06 -14.96 5.22
CA PRO A 266 -2.35 -16.22 5.44
C PRO A 266 -3.19 -17.46 5.10
N ASP A 267 -4.50 -17.50 5.35
CA ASP A 267 -5.32 -18.66 4.98
C ASP A 267 -5.35 -18.91 3.47
N VAL A 268 -5.36 -17.84 2.68
CA VAL A 268 -5.37 -17.94 1.22
C VAL A 268 -4.04 -18.48 0.73
N TRP A 269 -2.91 -18.11 1.35
CA TRP A 269 -1.59 -18.70 1.05
C TRP A 269 -1.48 -20.16 1.50
N ASP A 270 -1.79 -20.44 2.76
CA ASP A 270 -1.58 -21.74 3.40
C ASP A 270 -2.41 -22.86 2.75
N VAL A 271 -3.63 -22.54 2.30
CA VAL A 271 -4.53 -23.52 1.66
C VAL A 271 -3.91 -24.21 0.45
N ARG A 272 -2.91 -23.60 -0.22
CA ARG A 272 -2.25 -24.16 -1.41
C ARG A 272 -1.62 -25.53 -1.13
N THR A 273 -1.21 -25.76 0.11
CA THR A 273 -0.65 -27.06 0.54
C THR A 273 -1.73 -28.12 0.83
N GLU A 274 -2.99 -27.70 0.99
CA GLU A 274 -4.14 -28.56 1.30
C GLU A 274 -4.99 -28.89 0.06
N LEU A 275 -4.76 -28.22 -1.08
CA LEU A 275 -5.46 -28.49 -2.33
C LEU A 275 -5.01 -29.82 -2.95
N LYS A 276 -5.95 -30.57 -3.52
CA LYS A 276 -5.64 -31.78 -4.29
C LYS A 276 -5.02 -31.38 -5.63
N GLY A 277 -3.91 -32.01 -5.98
CA GLY A 277 -3.27 -31.88 -7.30
C GLY A 277 -3.97 -32.69 -8.38
#